data_AF-A0AAX3EQI1-F1
#
_entry.id   AF-A0AAX3EQI1-F1
#
_cell.length_a   1.000
_cell.length_b   1.000
_cell.length_c   1.000
_cell.angle_alpha   90.00
_cell.angle_beta   90.00
_cell.angle_gamma   90.00
#
_symmetry.space_group_name_H-M   'P 1'
#
loop_
_entity.id
_entity.type
_entity.pdbx_description
1 polymer ?
#
loop_
_entity_poly.entity_id
_entity_poly.type
_entity_poly.pdbx_seq_one_letter_code
_entity_poly.pdbx_strand_id
1 'polypeptide(L)'
;MSGEPNYVAGLATSWARTDPMEQWVNAAPEGERTPLDETIREYLGNHNPFPDESAVEVLRRDGSSWERAVIVERVGVDEWTVEYEDGEQAWRDHHELRPRAGG
;
A
#
# COMPACT_ATOMS: atom_id res chain seq x y z
N MET A 1 10.01 -13.81 6.50
CA MET A 1 8.82 -12.98 6.75
C MET A 1 9.26 -11.85 7.65
N SER A 2 9.59 -10.69 7.10
CA SER A 2 9.77 -9.48 7.90
C SER A 2 8.43 -9.19 8.59
N GLY A 3 8.42 -9.20 9.93
CA GLY A 3 7.21 -8.97 10.73
C GLY A 3 6.75 -7.52 10.77
N GLU A 4 7.11 -6.72 9.77
CA GLU A 4 6.71 -5.32 9.68
C GLU A 4 5.31 -5.22 9.04
N PRO A 5 4.38 -4.44 9.64
CA PRO A 5 3.03 -4.31 9.13
C PRO A 5 3.01 -3.57 7.78
N ASN A 6 2.22 -4.08 6.83
CA ASN A 6 1.97 -3.47 5.53
C ASN A 6 1.48 -2.02 5.68
N TYR A 7 2.17 -1.07 5.06
CA TYR A 7 1.89 0.36 5.20
C TYR A 7 0.48 0.72 4.72
N VAL A 8 0.09 0.20 3.54
CA VAL A 8 -1.23 0.46 2.95
C VAL A 8 -2.35 -0.17 3.78
N ALA A 9 -2.13 -1.35 4.37
CA ALA A 9 -3.10 -1.93 5.30
C ALA A 9 -3.38 -1.02 6.51
N GLY A 10 -2.35 -0.34 7.01
CA GLY A 10 -2.48 0.67 8.08
C GLY A 10 -3.28 1.90 7.64
N LEU A 11 -3.05 2.39 6.42
CA LEU A 11 -3.81 3.49 5.84
C LEU A 11 -5.28 3.12 5.60
N ALA A 12 -5.53 1.96 4.98
CA ALA A 12 -6.88 1.45 4.71
C ALA A 12 -7.68 1.28 6.01
N THR A 13 -7.07 0.71 7.05
CA THR A 13 -7.70 0.59 8.38
C THR A 13 -8.02 1.96 8.99
N SER A 14 -7.15 2.94 8.81
CA SER A 14 -7.37 4.29 9.33
C SER A 14 -8.47 5.02 8.57
N TRP A 15 -8.50 4.87 7.24
CA TRP A 15 -9.53 5.42 6.37
C TRP A 15 -10.91 4.84 6.67
N ALA A 16 -11.04 3.51 6.79
CA ALA A 16 -12.32 2.85 7.09
C ALA A 16 -12.92 3.27 8.44
N ARG A 17 -12.08 3.73 9.39
CA ARG A 17 -12.54 4.27 10.67
C ARG A 17 -13.15 5.66 10.55
N THR A 18 -12.93 6.38 9.46
CA THR A 18 -13.40 7.76 9.25
C THR A 18 -14.33 7.92 8.07
N ASP A 19 -14.35 6.96 7.15
CA ASP A 19 -15.23 6.99 5.98
C ASP A 19 -16.69 6.67 6.37
N PRO A 20 -17.66 7.56 6.07
CA PRO A 20 -19.05 7.35 6.46
C PRO A 20 -19.72 6.11 5.86
N MET A 21 -19.33 5.71 4.64
CA MET A 21 -19.87 4.52 3.99
C MET A 21 -19.31 3.26 4.66
N GLU A 22 -17.99 3.21 4.87
CA GLU A 22 -17.35 2.10 5.58
C GLU A 22 -17.87 1.94 7.02
N GLN A 23 -18.10 3.06 7.72
CA GLN A 23 -18.71 3.02 9.05
C GLN A 23 -20.13 2.46 9.00
N TRP A 24 -20.91 2.81 7.99
CA TRP A 24 -22.27 2.31 7.81
C TRP A 24 -22.28 0.81 7.52
N VAL A 25 -21.42 0.34 6.62
CA VAL A 25 -21.23 -1.09 6.30
C VAL A 25 -20.83 -1.88 7.55
N ASN A 26 -19.81 -1.42 8.28
CA ASN A 26 -19.31 -2.08 9.48
C ASN A 26 -20.27 -2.05 10.68
N ALA A 27 -21.28 -1.17 10.66
CA ALA A 27 -22.31 -1.07 11.69
C ALA A 27 -23.57 -1.89 11.38
N ALA A 28 -23.64 -2.53 10.20
CA ALA A 28 -24.81 -3.31 9.79
C ALA A 28 -24.99 -4.55 10.70
N PRO A 29 -26.18 -4.77 11.29
CA PRO A 29 -26.42 -5.87 12.25
C PRO A 29 -26.21 -7.28 11.69
N GLU A 30 -26.35 -7.43 10.36
CA GLU A 30 -26.22 -8.69 9.62
C GLU A 30 -24.98 -8.71 8.70
N GLY A 31 -24.19 -7.62 8.68
CA GLY A 31 -22.95 -7.55 7.92
C GLY A 31 -21.80 -8.05 8.77
N GLU A 32 -21.09 -9.08 8.31
CA GLU A 32 -19.76 -9.35 8.85
C GLU A 32 -18.87 -8.13 8.59
N ARG A 33 -17.87 -7.90 9.45
CA ARG A 33 -16.88 -6.84 9.19
C ARG A 33 -16.23 -7.09 7.83
N THR A 34 -16.11 -6.03 7.02
CA THR A 34 -15.41 -6.09 5.74
C THR A 34 -14.03 -6.70 5.95
N PRO A 35 -13.66 -7.77 5.23
CA PRO A 35 -12.31 -8.33 5.30
C PRO A 35 -11.26 -7.26 4.97
N LEU A 36 -10.11 -7.30 5.65
CA LEU A 36 -9.05 -6.29 5.47
C LEU A 36 -8.61 -6.16 4.00
N ASP A 37 -8.54 -7.27 3.26
CA ASP A 37 -8.16 -7.25 1.84
C ASP A 37 -9.18 -6.50 0.97
N GLU A 38 -10.47 -6.54 1.33
CA GLU A 38 -11.52 -5.80 0.63
C GLU A 38 -11.41 -4.30 0.96
N THR A 39 -11.23 -3.95 2.24
CA THR A 39 -10.97 -2.56 2.65
C THR A 39 -9.70 -1.98 1.99
N ILE A 40 -8.65 -2.78 1.82
CA ILE A 40 -7.43 -2.36 1.11
C ILE A 40 -7.74 -2.06 -0.37
N ARG A 41 -8.50 -2.92 -1.05
CA ARG A 41 -8.88 -2.72 -2.45
C ARG A 41 -9.75 -1.48 -2.63
N GLU A 42 -10.72 -1.27 -1.75
CA GLU A 42 -11.59 -0.08 -1.79
C GLU A 42 -10.81 1.21 -1.52
N TYR A 43 -9.91 1.18 -0.53
CA TYR A 43 -8.99 2.27 -0.24
C TYR A 43 -8.14 2.61 -1.48
N LEU A 44 -7.49 1.61 -2.07
CA LEU A 44 -6.66 1.78 -3.25
C LEU A 44 -7.46 2.22 -4.49
N GLY A 45 -8.72 1.80 -4.63
CA GLY A 45 -9.59 2.27 -5.72
C GLY A 45 -9.79 3.80 -5.72
N ASN A 46 -9.71 4.43 -4.54
CA ASN A 46 -9.98 5.86 -4.36
C ASN A 46 -8.74 6.68 -3.98
N HIS A 47 -7.63 6.01 -3.63
CA HIS A 47 -6.41 6.67 -3.15
C HIS A 47 -5.18 6.12 -3.84
N ASN A 48 -4.19 7.01 -4.04
CA ASN A 48 -2.86 6.62 -4.47
C ASN A 48 -1.86 6.94 -3.35
N PRO A 49 -1.55 5.98 -2.46
CA PRO A 49 -0.61 6.20 -1.35
C PRO A 49 0.84 6.44 -1.80
N PHE A 50 1.16 6.08 -3.05
CA PHE A 50 2.48 6.24 -3.64
C PHE A 50 2.35 6.97 -4.98
N PRO A 51 2.20 8.30 -4.99
CA PRO A 51 2.16 9.08 -6.23
C PRO A 51 3.54 9.09 -6.92
N ASP A 52 3.55 9.39 -8.21
CA ASP A 52 4.75 9.53 -9.02
C ASP A 52 5.80 10.43 -8.33
N GLU A 53 7.07 10.11 -8.55
CA GLU A 53 8.24 10.77 -7.93
C GLU A 53 8.37 10.58 -6.41
N SER A 54 7.47 9.83 -5.77
CA SER A 54 7.58 9.54 -4.33
C SER A 54 8.77 8.65 -4.03
N ALA A 55 9.55 9.03 -3.01
CA ALA A 55 10.62 8.21 -2.48
C ALA A 55 10.07 7.07 -1.63
N VAL A 56 10.40 5.83 -2.01
CA VAL A 56 9.94 4.61 -1.34
C VAL A 56 11.11 3.70 -1.00
N GLU A 57 10.82 2.70 -0.18
CA GLU A 57 11.66 1.52 -0.03
C GLU A 57 10.90 0.28 -0.49
N VAL A 58 11.60 -0.60 -1.18
CA VAL A 58 11.09 -1.80 -1.83
C VAL A 58 11.65 -3.03 -1.11
N LEU A 59 10.80 -3.97 -0.72
CA LEU A 59 11.23 -5.21 -0.12
C LEU A 59 11.96 -6.08 -1.17
N ARG A 60 13.17 -6.53 -0.86
CA ARG A 60 13.88 -7.47 -1.73
C ARG A 60 13.13 -8.81 -1.81
N ARG A 61 13.30 -9.52 -2.92
CA ARG A 61 12.64 -10.83 -3.18
C ARG A 61 12.91 -11.89 -2.11
N ASP A 62 14.05 -11.81 -1.43
CA ASP A 62 14.39 -12.71 -0.33
C ASP A 62 13.71 -12.34 1.00
N GLY A 63 13.00 -11.20 1.05
CA GLY A 63 12.33 -10.65 2.22
C GLY A 63 13.29 -10.19 3.31
N SER A 64 14.59 -10.02 3.01
CA SER A 64 15.63 -9.77 4.01
C SER A 64 15.86 -8.29 4.30
N SER A 65 15.61 -7.43 3.31
CA SER A 65 15.99 -6.02 3.37
C SER A 65 15.12 -5.16 2.47
N TRP A 66 15.11 -3.86 2.79
CA TRP A 66 14.42 -2.82 2.06
C TRP A 66 15.43 -2.01 1.25
N GLU A 67 15.14 -1.77 -0.01
CA GLU A 67 16.00 -1.13 -0.99
C GLU A 67 15.37 0.16 -1.51
N ARG A 68 16.15 1.22 -1.69
CA ARG A 68 15.61 2.53 -2.07
C ARG A 68 15.19 2.55 -3.53
N ALA A 69 14.05 3.17 -3.78
CA ALA A 69 13.55 3.41 -5.12
C ALA A 69 12.69 4.69 -5.16
N VAL A 70 12.28 5.07 -6.36
CA VAL A 70 11.32 6.14 -6.62
C VAL A 70 10.15 5.58 -7.42
N ILE A 71 8.93 6.03 -7.13
CA ILE A 71 7.76 5.69 -7.94
C ILE A 71 7.87 6.37 -9.30
N VAL A 72 7.75 5.59 -10.37
CA VAL A 72 7.68 6.10 -11.74
C VAL A 72 6.22 6.39 -12.10
N GLU A 73 5.36 5.38 -11.97
CA GLU A 73 3.94 5.48 -12.26
C GLU A 73 3.14 4.38 -11.55
N ARG A 74 1.84 4.59 -11.40
CA ARG A 74 0.90 3.55 -10.99
C ARG A 74 0.41 2.77 -12.20
N VAL A 75 0.62 1.45 -12.20
CA VAL A 75 0.26 0.56 -13.32
C VAL A 75 -0.95 -0.33 -13.03
N GLY A 76 -1.33 -0.47 -11.77
CA GLY A 76 -2.50 -1.22 -11.31
C GLY A 76 -3.16 -0.59 -10.09
N VAL A 77 -4.28 -1.17 -9.63
CA VAL A 77 -4.93 -0.71 -8.38
C VAL A 77 -3.99 -0.91 -7.20
N ASP A 78 -3.17 -1.95 -7.19
CA ASP A 78 -2.25 -2.26 -6.10
C ASP A 78 -0.80 -2.41 -6.56
N GLU A 79 -0.47 -1.90 -7.76
CA GLU A 79 0.83 -2.06 -8.40
C GLU A 79 1.40 -0.74 -8.92
N TRP A 80 2.71 -0.57 -8.74
CA TRP A 80 3.49 0.57 -9.20
C TRP A 80 4.76 0.12 -9.91
N THR A 81 5.17 0.88 -10.93
CA THR A 81 6.53 0.83 -11.45
C THR A 81 7.43 1.63 -10.51
N VAL A 82 8.52 1.01 -10.06
CA VAL A 82 9.57 1.67 -9.27
C VAL A 82 10.87 1.69 -10.04
N GLU A 83 11.67 2.73 -9.85
CA GLU A 83 13.04 2.84 -10.36
C GLU A 83 14.05 2.83 -9.20
N TYR A 84 14.99 1.89 -9.25
CA TYR A 84 16.07 1.74 -8.28
C TYR A 84 17.22 2.72 -8.56
N GLU A 85 18.15 2.87 -7.62
CA GLU A 85 19.30 3.79 -7.76
C GLU A 85 20.24 3.42 -8.93
N ASP A 86 20.22 2.18 -9.41
CA ASP A 86 20.99 1.71 -10.57
C ASP A 86 20.26 1.91 -11.92
N GLY A 87 19.04 2.47 -11.89
CA GLY A 87 18.19 2.70 -13.05
C GLY A 87 17.38 1.47 -13.49
N GLU A 88 17.47 0.33 -12.81
CA GLU A 88 16.57 -0.80 -13.06
C GLU A 88 15.14 -0.40 -12.67
N GLN A 89 14.17 -0.81 -13.48
CA GLN A 89 12.75 -0.64 -13.18
C GLN A 89 12.07 -1.99 -12.94
N ALA A 90 11.14 -2.01 -11.99
CA ALA A 90 10.35 -3.19 -11.69
C ALA A 90 8.94 -2.85 -11.23
N TRP A 91 8.00 -3.78 -11.40
CA TRP A 91 6.66 -3.68 -10.84
C TRP A 91 6.64 -4.25 -9.41
N ARG A 92 6.01 -3.52 -8.50
CA ARG A 92 5.90 -3.89 -7.09
C ARG A 92 4.50 -3.61 -6.58
N ASP A 93 4.04 -4.50 -5.71
CA ASP A 93 2.75 -4.34 -5.07
C ASP A 93 2.84 -3.62 -3.71
N HIS A 94 1.68 -3.31 -3.13
CA HIS A 94 1.61 -2.63 -1.84
C HIS A 94 2.20 -3.43 -0.65
N HIS A 95 2.42 -4.75 -0.76
CA HIS A 95 3.14 -5.54 0.26
C HIS A 95 4.64 -5.33 0.19
N GLU A 96 5.15 -4.99 -0.99
CA GLU A 96 6.57 -4.79 -1.26
C GLU A 96 7.00 -3.34 -1.11
N LEU A 97 6.10 -2.41 -0.79
CA LEU A 97 6.36 -0.97 -0.74
C LEU A 97 6.11 -0.36 0.63
N ARG A 98 6.98 0.57 1.02
CA ARG A 98 6.74 1.49 2.15
C ARG A 98 7.31 2.86 1.84
N PRO A 99 6.80 3.94 2.48
CA PRO A 99 7.44 5.25 2.37
C PRO A 99 8.86 5.17 2.87
N ARG A 100 9.77 5.89 2.21
CA ARG A 100 11.14 5.99 2.69
C ARG A 100 11.14 6.61 4.09
N ALA A 101 11.74 5.94 5.06
CA ALA A 101 11.95 6.52 6.38
C ALA A 101 12.74 7.84 6.23
N GLY A 102 12.20 8.93 6.78
CA GLY A 102 12.85 10.24 6.75
C GLY A 102 14.27 10.15 7.29
N GLY A 103 15.23 10.74 6.56
CA GLY A 103 16.57 11.03 7.06
C GLY A 103 16.60 12.30 7.90
#